data_AF-A0A822DC05-F1
#
_entry.id   AF-A0A822DC05-F1
#
_cell.length_a   1.000
_cell.length_b   1.000
_cell.length_c   1.000
_cell.angle_alpha   90.00
_cell.angle_beta   90.00
_cell.angle_gamma   90.00
#
_symmetry.space_group_name_H-M   'P 1'
#
loop_
_entity.id
_entity.type
_entity.pdbx_description
1 polymer ?
#
loop_
_entity_poly.entity_id
_entity_poly.type
_entity_poly.pdbx_seq_one_letter_code
_entity_poly.pdbx_strand_id
1 'polypeptide(L)'
;GPLCPQTCFEDGDYGGCSVDSGCVGGCFCPNGQVMDNNGHCIEPHRCPCLYNNIMYPRSTRIIMKKNETCRHECECQHGSFLCDKIETTIC
;
A
#
# COMPACT_ATOMS: atom_id res chain seq x y z
N GLY A 1 8.59 11.20 -17.63
CA GLY A 1 7.65 10.21 -17.05
C GLY A 1 6.27 10.81 -16.96
N PRO A 2 5.29 10.02 -16.50
CA PRO A 2 3.92 10.50 -16.29
C PRO A 2 3.90 11.64 -15.26
N LEU A 3 2.98 12.59 -15.40
CA LEU A 3 2.80 13.69 -14.42
C LEU A 3 2.47 13.19 -13.01
N CYS A 4 1.88 12.00 -12.90
CA CYS A 4 1.48 11.41 -11.62
C CYS A 4 2.37 10.21 -11.30
N PRO A 5 3.36 10.36 -10.39
CA PRO A 5 4.21 9.25 -9.98
C PRO A 5 3.39 8.20 -9.24
N GLN A 6 3.53 6.93 -9.64
CA GLN A 6 2.91 5.82 -8.93
C GLN A 6 3.71 5.57 -7.64
N THR A 7 3.11 5.74 -6.46
CA THR A 7 3.78 5.44 -5.18
C THR A 7 2.92 4.52 -4.32
N CYS A 8 3.54 3.81 -3.37
CA CYS A 8 2.89 2.80 -2.54
C CYS A 8 1.87 3.34 -1.53
N PHE A 9 1.97 4.62 -1.17
CA PHE A 9 1.16 5.25 -0.13
C PHE A 9 0.21 6.31 -0.66
N GLU A 10 0.08 6.40 -1.98
CA GLU A 10 -0.90 7.30 -2.59
C GLU A 10 -2.24 6.57 -2.61
N ASP A 11 -3.10 6.99 -1.69
CA ASP A 11 -4.55 6.87 -1.79
C ASP A 11 -4.94 7.14 -3.24
N GLY A 12 -5.79 6.29 -3.82
CA GLY A 12 -6.24 6.37 -5.21
C GLY A 12 -7.05 7.63 -5.56
N ASP A 13 -6.84 8.73 -4.85
CA ASP A 13 -7.42 10.05 -5.06
C ASP A 13 -6.32 11.05 -5.42
N TYR A 14 -5.66 10.84 -6.57
CA TYR A 14 -5.49 12.00 -7.43
C TYR A 14 -6.89 12.37 -7.91
N GLY A 15 -7.58 13.23 -7.15
CA GLY A 15 -8.86 13.84 -7.52
C GLY A 15 -8.74 14.57 -8.86
N GLY A 16 -8.69 13.83 -9.97
CA GLY A 16 -8.60 14.32 -11.33
C GLY A 16 -7.28 14.10 -12.09
N CYS A 17 -6.37 13.18 -11.73
CA CYS A 17 -5.21 12.91 -12.61
C CYS A 17 -5.53 11.90 -13.72
N SER A 18 -6.00 12.42 -14.84
CA SER A 18 -6.11 11.69 -16.10
C SER A 18 -4.71 11.35 -16.62
N VAL A 19 -4.48 10.09 -17.02
CA VAL A 19 -3.25 9.59 -17.69
C VAL A 19 -2.89 10.38 -18.97
N ASP A 20 -3.81 11.22 -19.44
CA ASP A 20 -3.67 12.12 -20.60
C ASP A 20 -2.91 13.43 -20.29
N SER A 21 -2.72 13.76 -19.01
CA SER A 21 -2.00 14.97 -18.61
C SER A 21 -0.50 14.73 -18.73
N GLY A 22 0.09 15.11 -19.88
CA GLY A 22 1.50 15.46 -20.12
C GLY A 22 2.64 14.57 -19.59
N CYS A 23 3.84 14.74 -20.14
CA CYS A 23 5.05 14.13 -19.60
C CYS A 23 5.97 15.20 -19.00
N VAL A 24 6.57 14.89 -17.87
CA VAL A 24 7.56 15.74 -17.20
C VAL A 24 8.93 15.07 -17.21
N GLY A 25 9.97 15.89 -17.37
CA GLY A 25 11.35 15.44 -17.18
C GLY A 25 11.64 15.24 -15.70
N GLY A 26 12.18 14.09 -15.33
CA GLY A 26 12.37 13.69 -13.93
C GLY A 26 12.75 12.21 -13.80
N CYS A 27 12.99 11.77 -12.57
CA CYS A 27 13.24 10.35 -12.27
C CYS A 27 11.90 9.64 -12.03
N PHE A 28 11.65 8.55 -12.76
CA PHE A 28 10.42 7.78 -12.66
C PHE A 28 10.74 6.29 -12.60
N CYS A 29 9.87 5.54 -11.94
CA CYS A 29 9.97 4.09 -11.96
C CYS A 29 9.60 3.51 -13.32
N PRO A 30 10.21 2.37 -13.72
CA PRO A 30 9.84 1.68 -14.95
C PRO A 30 8.36 1.26 -14.92
N ASN A 31 7.77 1.04 -16.10
CA ASN A 31 6.38 0.60 -16.22
C ASN A 31 6.10 -0.64 -15.35
N GLY A 32 5.02 -0.58 -14.57
CA GLY A 32 4.62 -1.63 -13.63
C GLY A 32 5.30 -1.59 -12.25
N GLN A 33 6.14 -0.59 -11.99
CA GLN A 33 6.73 -0.35 -10.66
C GLN A 33 6.25 0.97 -10.08
N VAL A 34 6.23 1.02 -8.74
CA VAL A 34 5.85 2.17 -7.94
C VAL A 34 7.01 2.57 -7.04
N MET A 35 7.09 3.85 -6.70
CA MET A 35 8.11 4.37 -5.81
C MET A 35 7.69 4.12 -4.35
N ASP A 36 8.58 3.51 -3.57
CA ASP A 36 8.46 3.42 -2.12
C ASP A 36 8.85 4.76 -1.48
N ASN A 37 8.52 4.96 -0.20
CA ASN A 37 8.90 6.12 0.60
C ASN A 37 10.43 6.34 0.66
N ASN A 38 11.21 5.28 0.43
CA ASN A 38 12.67 5.34 0.32
C ASN A 38 13.19 5.80 -1.05
N GLY A 39 12.32 6.13 -2.01
CA GLY A 39 12.72 6.48 -3.38
C GLY A 39 13.11 5.28 -4.24
N HIS A 40 12.83 4.06 -3.77
CA HIS A 40 13.11 2.83 -4.52
C HIS A 40 11.90 2.41 -5.36
N CYS A 41 12.16 1.91 -6.56
CA CYS A 41 11.12 1.32 -7.39
C CYS A 41 10.88 -0.12 -6.96
N ILE A 42 9.65 -0.40 -6.51
CA ILE A 42 9.20 -1.73 -6.12
C ILE A 42 7.92 -2.08 -6.88
N GLU A 43 7.58 -3.36 -6.94
CA GLU A 43 6.30 -3.78 -7.53
C GLU A 43 5.13 -3.29 -6.64
N PRO A 44 3.98 -2.87 -7.22
CA PRO A 44 2.81 -2.46 -6.44
C PRO A 44 2.37 -3.52 -5.42
N HIS A 45 2.54 -4.79 -5.77
CA HIS A 45 2.24 -5.91 -4.86
C HIS A 45 3.21 -6.03 -3.68
N ARG A 46 4.41 -5.44 -3.76
CA ARG A 46 5.41 -5.42 -2.68
C ARG A 46 5.28 -4.22 -1.77
N CYS A 47 4.30 -3.34 -2.00
CA CYS A 47 4.12 -2.16 -1.17
C CYS A 47 3.99 -2.52 0.31
N PRO A 48 4.81 -1.91 1.18
CA PRO A 48 4.68 -2.10 2.61
C PRO A 48 3.39 -1.44 3.11
N CYS A 49 2.79 -2.02 4.15
CA CYS A 49 1.60 -1.48 4.79
C CYS A 49 2.00 -0.64 6.00
N LEU A 50 1.40 0.53 6.15
CA LEU A 50 1.59 1.38 7.31
C LEU A 50 0.54 1.05 8.36
N TYR A 51 0.97 0.56 9.53
CA TYR A 51 0.09 0.39 10.68
C TYR A 51 0.74 0.87 11.95
N ASN A 52 0.03 1.73 12.68
CA ASN A 52 0.49 2.31 13.94
C ASN A 52 1.88 2.97 13.84
N ASN A 53 2.13 3.72 12.74
CA ASN A 53 3.42 4.33 12.39
C ASN A 53 4.58 3.35 12.14
N ILE A 54 4.27 2.06 11.91
CA ILE A 54 5.26 1.03 11.59
C ILE A 54 4.99 0.55 10.15
N MET A 55 6.05 0.46 9.35
CA MET A 55 5.99 -0.10 8.00
C MET A 55 6.20 -1.61 8.08
N TYR A 56 5.26 -2.36 7.51
CA TYR A 56 5.31 -3.81 7.44
C TYR A 56 5.46 -4.26 5.99
N PRO A 57 6.42 -5.15 5.67
CA PRO A 57 6.57 -5.65 4.31
C PRO A 57 5.36 -6.50 3.88
N ARG A 58 5.26 -6.75 2.57
CA ARG A 58 4.25 -7.66 2.00
C ARG A 58 4.21 -8.99 2.75
N SER A 59 3.01 -9.53 2.91
CA SER A 59 2.74 -10.81 3.56
C SER A 59 3.09 -10.85 5.04
N THR A 60 3.31 -9.68 5.65
CA THR A 60 3.36 -9.60 7.10
C THR A 60 1.98 -9.78 7.69
N ARG A 61 1.87 -10.67 8.67
CA ARG A 61 0.65 -10.90 9.44
C ARG A 61 0.74 -10.20 10.78
N ILE A 62 -0.27 -9.39 11.11
CA ILE A 62 -0.37 -8.70 12.39
C ILE A 62 -1.73 -8.99 13.03
N ILE A 63 -1.77 -8.90 14.36
CA ILE A 63 -3.00 -9.04 15.11
C ILE A 63 -3.54 -7.64 15.44
N MET A 64 -4.63 -7.25 14.78
CA MET A 64 -5.31 -5.97 14.99
C MET A 64 -6.48 -6.12 15.97
N LYS A 65 -6.69 -5.12 16.83
CA LYS A 65 -7.82 -5.13 17.77
C LYS A 65 -9.12 -4.85 17.01
N LYS A 66 -10.10 -5.76 17.09
CA LYS A 66 -11.43 -5.59 16.49
C LYS A 66 -12.40 -4.96 17.50
N ASN A 67 -12.42 -5.45 18.73
CA ASN A 67 -13.20 -4.91 19.85
C ASN A 67 -12.48 -5.25 21.19
N GLU A 68 -13.14 -5.11 22.33
CA GLU A 68 -12.53 -5.37 23.65
C GLU A 68 -12.14 -6.84 23.90
N THR A 69 -12.87 -7.78 23.30
CA THR A 69 -12.71 -9.22 23.55
C THR A 69 -12.07 -9.96 22.37
N CYS A 70 -12.07 -9.36 21.19
CA CYS A 70 -11.70 -10.00 19.94
C CYS A 70 -10.57 -9.25 19.23
N ARG A 71 -9.68 -10.04 18.66
CA ARG A 71 -8.58 -9.61 17.80
C ARG A 71 -8.72 -10.29 16.42
N HIS A 72 -8.27 -9.64 15.35
CA HIS A 72 -8.21 -10.23 14.01
C HIS A 72 -6.77 -10.36 13.56
N GLU A 73 -6.43 -11.49 12.95
CA GLU A 73 -5.22 -11.59 12.13
C GLU A 73 -5.47 -10.96 10.75
N CYS A 74 -4.58 -10.07 10.35
CA CYS A 74 -4.63 -9.36 9.09
C CYS A 74 -3.30 -9.48 8.36
N GLU A 75 -3.33 -9.69 7.05
CA GLU A 75 -2.13 -9.79 6.22
C GLU A 75 -1.94 -8.53 5.39
N CYS A 76 -0.72 -7.99 5.38
CA CYS A 76 -0.35 -6.88 4.51
C CYS A 76 -0.31 -7.32 3.04
N GLN A 77 -1.25 -6.83 2.25
CA GLN A 77 -1.31 -7.08 0.81
C GLN A 77 -1.68 -5.79 0.05
N HIS A 78 -0.92 -5.47 -1.00
CA HIS A 78 -1.15 -4.28 -1.83
C HIS A 78 -1.15 -2.95 -1.05
N GLY A 79 -0.27 -2.79 -0.06
CA GLY A 79 -0.19 -1.57 0.76
C GLY A 79 -1.30 -1.41 1.81
N SER A 80 -2.24 -2.36 1.89
CA SER A 80 -3.32 -2.37 2.89
C SER A 80 -3.36 -3.68 3.69
N PHE A 81 -3.87 -3.62 4.92
CA PHE A 81 -4.09 -4.82 5.72
C PHE A 81 -5.43 -5.48 5.34
N LEU A 82 -5.35 -6.68 4.76
CA LEU A 82 -6.51 -7.51 4.45
C LEU A 82 -6.79 -8.44 5.63
N CYS A 83 -7.92 -8.21 6.29
CA CYS A 83 -8.45 -9.07 7.35
C CYS A 83 -9.64 -9.85 6.78
N ASP A 84 -9.41 -11.07 6.29
CA ASP A 84 -10.49 -11.89 5.73
C ASP A 84 -11.47 -12.31 6.85
N LYS A 85 -12.76 -12.15 6.59
CA LYS A 85 -13.79 -12.10 7.64
C LYS A 85 -14.03 -13.49 8.25
N ILE A 86 -13.97 -13.54 9.58
CA ILE A 86 -14.46 -14.59 10.51
C ILE A 86 -13.40 -15.62 10.96
N GLU A 87 -12.68 -16.33 10.08
CA GLU A 87 -11.72 -17.38 10.53
C GLU A 87 -10.47 -16.85 11.24
N THR A 88 -10.11 -15.59 10.98
CA THR A 88 -8.96 -14.93 11.61
C THR A 88 -9.32 -14.22 12.93
N THR A 89 -10.59 -14.31 13.37
CA THR A 89 -11.07 -13.65 14.60
C THR A 89 -10.77 -14.51 15.81
N ILE A 90 -9.90 -14.03 16.68
CA ILE A 90 -9.60 -14.63 17.98
C ILE A 90 -10.37 -13.83 19.03
N CYS A 91 -11.51 -14.37 19.44
CA CYS A 91 -12.23 -14.04 20.67
C CYS A 91 -12.06 -15.24 21.62
#